data_AF-A0A971YD92-F1
#
_entry.id   AF-A0A971YD92-F1
#
_cell.length_a   1.000
_cell.length_b   1.000
_cell.length_c   1.000
_cell.angle_alpha   90.00
_cell.angle_beta   90.00
_cell.angle_gamma   90.00
#
_symmetry.space_group_name_H-M   'P 1'
#
loop_
_entity.id
_entity.type
_entity.pdbx_description
1 polymer ?
#
loop_
_entity_poly.entity_id
_entity_poly.type
_entity_poly.pdbx_seq_one_letter_code
_entity_poly.pdbx_strand_id
1 'polypeptide(L)'
;VLNAYLLRRGLGHRLAWLKLRSLRSKPANFEQWWTIRKYGKKSPKLTVCEPSLEMRRAVNLAPLFHDYEALSRRIDDLAGYELRQSCGRDHDRCCHTPIRLRMIEAVYLTHKLNTALSSEVRLDAIGRAVQSAKQERAAARALSETDSCLSDANATCPLSVQGVCIVFPYRPLQCRTFGLDADTSLDVWDSVLVPALDRLSLELWMAFAGTMARADLPDFALTDVVSGKYVQAFFHLMLEAEAAAENK
;
A
#
# COMPACT_ATOMS: atom_id res chain seq x y z
N VAL A 1 39.73 6.55 1.55
CA VAL A 1 38.67 6.11 0.58
C VAL A 1 37.80 4.99 1.16
N LEU A 2 38.36 3.83 1.57
CA LEU A 2 37.59 2.68 2.06
C LEU A 2 36.70 2.97 3.28
N ASN A 3 37.18 3.77 4.25
CA ASN A 3 36.40 4.13 5.43
C ASN A 3 35.17 4.99 5.09
N ALA A 4 35.36 6.01 4.24
CA ALA A 4 34.25 6.84 3.74
C ALA A 4 33.22 6.01 2.95
N TYR A 5 33.67 5.00 2.21
CA TYR A 5 32.79 4.05 1.52
C TYR A 5 31.96 3.19 2.51
N LEU A 6 32.59 2.67 3.58
CA LEU A 6 31.89 1.88 4.60
C LEU A 6 30.86 2.72 5.38
N LEU A 7 31.17 3.99 5.64
CA LEU A 7 30.23 4.94 6.26
C LEU A 7 29.04 5.20 5.34
N ARG A 8 29.24 5.38 4.02
CA ARG A 8 28.13 5.50 3.04
C ARG A 8 27.25 4.25 2.97
N ARG A 9 27.82 3.06 3.18
CA ARG A 9 27.08 1.80 3.23
C ARG A 9 26.31 1.60 4.54
N GLY A 10 26.24 2.61 5.41
CA GLY A 10 25.46 2.59 6.64
C GLY A 10 26.16 1.92 7.83
N LEU A 11 27.45 1.58 7.74
CA LEU A 11 28.18 1.10 8.91
C LEU A 11 28.54 2.28 9.81
N GLY A 12 28.21 2.20 11.10
CA GLY A 12 28.68 3.18 12.09
C GLY A 12 30.20 3.11 12.29
N HIS A 13 30.80 4.18 12.83
CA HIS A 13 32.26 4.30 13.03
C HIS A 13 32.92 3.10 13.70
N ARG A 14 32.28 2.52 14.72
CA ARG A 14 32.81 1.35 15.46
C ARG A 14 32.89 0.11 14.57
N LEU A 15 31.87 -0.16 13.76
CA LEU A 15 31.81 -1.31 12.85
C LEU A 15 32.73 -1.13 11.65
N ALA A 16 32.79 0.08 11.09
CA ALA A 16 33.74 0.42 10.04
C ALA A 16 35.19 0.25 10.52
N TRP A 17 35.50 0.68 11.75
CA TRP A 17 36.83 0.48 12.36
C TRP A 17 37.15 -1.00 12.58
N LEU A 18 36.21 -1.81 13.08
CA LEU A 18 36.39 -3.25 13.23
C LEU A 18 36.71 -3.94 11.90
N LYS A 19 36.02 -3.57 10.80
CA LYS A 19 36.30 -4.10 9.47
C LYS A 19 37.64 -3.63 8.89
N LEU A 20 38.09 -2.43 9.25
CA LEU A 20 39.39 -1.90 8.81
C LEU A 20 40.55 -2.40 9.67
N ARG A 21 40.30 -2.89 10.90
CA ARG A 21 41.35 -3.33 11.82
C ARG A 21 42.16 -4.50 11.28
N SER A 22 41.52 -5.38 10.51
CA SER A 22 42.14 -6.52 9.83
C SER A 22 42.82 -6.16 8.51
N LEU A 23 42.60 -4.95 7.99
CA LEU A 23 43.14 -4.50 6.71
C LEU A 23 44.36 -3.60 6.91
N ARG A 24 45.28 -3.61 5.95
CA ARG A 24 46.51 -2.80 5.98
C ARG A 24 46.22 -1.30 5.74
N SER A 25 45.08 -0.98 5.14
CA SER A 25 44.63 0.37 4.76
C SER A 25 43.94 1.13 5.90
N LYS A 26 44.64 1.28 7.03
CA LYS A 26 44.19 2.09 8.18
C LYS A 26 44.51 3.57 7.95
N PRO A 27 43.69 4.50 8.45
CA PRO A 27 44.07 5.92 8.46
C PRO A 27 45.36 6.09 9.27
N ALA A 28 46.39 6.65 8.64
CA ALA A 28 47.75 6.69 9.16
C ALA A 28 48.06 8.00 9.91
N ASN A 29 47.30 9.08 9.63
CA ASN A 29 47.50 10.40 10.23
C ASN A 29 46.23 10.92 10.93
N PHE A 30 46.41 11.77 11.95
CA PHE A 30 45.37 12.45 12.71
C PHE A 30 44.38 13.20 11.81
N GLU A 31 44.86 13.94 10.80
CA GLU A 31 44.00 14.66 9.84
C GLU A 31 43.06 13.72 9.07
N GLN A 32 43.53 12.52 8.72
CA GLN A 32 42.71 11.51 8.05
C GLN A 32 41.63 10.98 9.02
N TRP A 33 42.00 10.75 10.28
CA TRP A 33 41.07 10.36 11.34
C TRP A 33 40.00 11.42 11.61
N TRP A 34 40.39 12.69 11.63
CA TRP A 34 39.50 13.82 11.87
C TRP A 34 38.54 14.02 10.69
N THR A 35 39.06 13.94 9.46
CA THR A 35 38.27 13.98 8.23
C THR A 35 37.22 12.87 8.20
N ILE A 36 37.59 11.65 8.58
CA ILE A 36 36.67 10.52 8.67
C ILE A 36 35.57 10.80 9.71
N ARG A 37 35.90 11.32 10.89
CA ARG A 37 34.93 11.71 11.92
C ARG A 37 33.98 12.81 11.46
N LYS A 38 34.51 13.87 10.82
CA LYS A 38 33.70 14.95 10.25
C LYS A 38 32.75 14.40 9.18
N TYR A 39 33.23 13.45 8.38
CA TYR A 39 32.44 12.81 7.32
C TYR A 39 31.34 11.90 7.88
N GLY A 40 31.64 11.03 8.85
CA GLY A 40 30.62 10.15 9.45
C GLY A 40 29.55 10.90 10.26
N LYS A 41 29.86 12.09 10.78
CA LYS A 41 28.82 13.01 11.31
C LYS A 41 27.89 13.54 10.23
N LYS A 42 28.39 13.79 9.01
CA LYS A 42 27.57 14.23 7.86
C LYS A 42 26.82 13.09 7.19
N SER A 43 27.28 11.85 7.33
CA SER A 43 26.65 10.64 6.78
C SER A 43 26.32 9.68 7.92
N PRO A 44 25.30 9.99 8.75
CA PRO A 44 24.89 9.12 9.84
C PRO A 44 24.54 7.73 9.30
N LYS A 45 24.59 6.72 10.18
CA LYS A 45 24.07 5.38 9.87
C LYS A 45 22.65 5.58 9.33
N LEU A 46 22.41 5.12 8.11
CA LEU A 46 21.06 4.94 7.61
C LEU A 46 20.39 3.94 8.56
N THR A 47 19.68 4.43 9.57
CA THR A 47 18.52 3.73 10.09
C THR A 47 17.61 3.66 8.89
N VAL A 48 17.66 2.55 8.18
CA VAL A 48 16.63 2.21 7.22
C VAL A 48 15.37 2.16 8.08
N CYS A 49 14.67 3.29 8.18
CA CYS A 49 13.27 3.25 8.55
C CYS A 49 12.61 2.35 7.52
N GLU A 50 11.76 1.45 7.98
CA GLU A 50 10.88 0.75 7.06
C GLU A 50 10.21 1.81 6.17
N PRO A 51 10.04 1.54 4.86
CA PRO A 51 9.30 2.45 4.00
C PRO A 51 7.89 2.62 4.60
N SER A 52 7.69 3.72 5.31
CA SER A 52 6.44 4.10 5.95
C SER A 52 5.78 5.18 5.12
N LEU A 53 4.45 5.15 5.03
CA LEU A 53 3.68 6.24 4.43
C LEU A 53 3.83 7.56 5.20
N GLU A 54 4.35 7.49 6.42
CA GLU A 54 4.69 8.64 7.24
C GLU A 54 5.96 9.33 6.72
N MET A 55 5.79 10.47 6.06
CA MET A 55 6.89 11.23 5.46
C MET A 55 7.56 12.20 6.45
N ARG A 56 6.77 12.84 7.34
CA ARG A 56 7.26 13.84 8.31
C ARG A 56 6.57 13.83 9.69
N ARG A 57 5.34 13.32 9.77
CA ARG A 57 4.52 13.33 11.00
C ARG A 57 4.08 11.92 11.31
N ALA A 58 4.19 11.51 12.57
CA ALA A 58 3.56 10.30 13.06
C ALA A 58 2.05 10.54 13.05
N VAL A 59 1.31 9.71 12.31
CA VAL A 59 -0.14 9.84 12.16
C VAL A 59 -0.80 8.71 12.91
N ASN A 60 -1.65 9.05 13.89
CA ASN A 60 -2.51 8.05 14.49
C ASN A 60 -3.64 7.68 13.52
N LEU A 61 -3.52 6.55 12.83
CA LEU A 61 -4.52 6.04 11.87
C LEU A 61 -5.71 5.36 12.54
N ALA A 62 -5.65 5.08 13.86
CA ALA A 62 -6.68 4.33 14.56
C ALA A 62 -8.10 4.92 14.43
N PRO A 63 -8.31 6.25 14.51
CA PRO A 63 -9.65 6.83 14.33
C PRO A 63 -10.22 6.60 12.92
N LEU A 64 -9.40 6.77 11.89
CA LEU A 64 -9.82 6.56 10.50
C LEU A 64 -10.13 5.08 10.23
N PHE A 65 -9.34 4.17 10.81
CA PHE A 65 -9.62 2.74 10.71
C PHE A 65 -10.88 2.33 11.47
N HIS A 66 -11.15 2.92 12.63
CA HIS A 66 -12.39 2.68 13.37
C HIS A 66 -13.62 3.07 12.55
N ASP A 67 -13.58 4.24 11.91
CA ASP A 67 -14.68 4.73 11.07
C ASP A 67 -14.88 3.84 9.83
N TYR A 68 -13.79 3.44 9.19
CA TYR A 68 -13.85 2.47 8.08
C TYR A 68 -14.37 1.10 8.51
N GLU A 69 -13.99 0.61 9.69
CA GLU A 69 -14.47 -0.65 10.25
C GLU A 69 -15.96 -0.57 10.65
N ALA A 70 -16.44 0.58 11.10
CA ALA A 70 -17.87 0.80 11.35
C ALA A 70 -18.66 0.76 10.03
N LEU A 71 -18.14 1.40 8.97
CA LEU A 71 -18.73 1.32 7.63
C LEU A 71 -18.75 -0.12 7.10
N SER A 72 -17.63 -0.83 7.23
CA SER A 72 -17.50 -2.23 6.79
C SER A 72 -18.48 -3.15 7.52
N ARG A 73 -18.70 -2.95 8.83
CA ARG A 73 -19.68 -3.71 9.62
C ARG A 73 -21.11 -3.46 9.15
N ARG A 74 -21.47 -2.20 8.91
CA ARG A 74 -22.81 -1.85 8.38
C ARG A 74 -23.09 -2.55 7.05
N ILE A 75 -22.08 -2.67 6.18
CA ILE A 75 -22.21 -3.39 4.91
C ILE A 75 -22.25 -4.90 5.11
N ASP A 76 -21.48 -5.46 6.05
CA ASP A 76 -21.58 -6.88 6.40
C ASP A 76 -22.99 -7.23 6.93
N ASP A 77 -23.60 -6.36 7.73
CA ASP A 77 -24.96 -6.57 8.26
C ASP A 77 -25.99 -6.59 7.13
N LEU A 78 -25.89 -5.63 6.19
CA LEU A 78 -26.74 -5.60 4.99
C LEU A 78 -26.53 -6.85 4.13
N ALA A 79 -25.27 -7.19 3.84
CA ALA A 79 -24.92 -8.37 3.06
C ALA A 79 -25.38 -9.67 3.76
N GLY A 80 -25.35 -9.73 5.08
CA GLY A 80 -25.83 -10.88 5.85
C GLY A 80 -27.36 -11.06 5.79
N TYR A 81 -28.09 -9.98 5.53
CA TYR A 81 -29.55 -10.04 5.33
C TYR A 81 -29.92 -10.40 3.89
N GLU A 82 -29.27 -9.77 2.90
CA GLU A 82 -29.61 -9.91 1.48
C GLU A 82 -28.94 -11.14 0.82
N LEU A 83 -27.75 -11.55 1.28
CA LEU A 83 -26.95 -12.60 0.64
C LEU A 83 -26.98 -13.89 1.44
N ARG A 84 -27.16 -15.01 0.72
CA ARG A 84 -27.06 -16.36 1.28
C ARG A 84 -25.62 -16.90 1.33
N GLN A 85 -24.73 -16.32 0.54
CA GLN A 85 -23.34 -16.77 0.38
C GLN A 85 -22.41 -15.58 0.34
N SER A 86 -21.21 -15.72 0.93
CA SER A 86 -20.19 -14.70 1.03
C SER A 86 -19.02 -14.97 0.10
N CYS A 87 -18.63 -13.98 -0.70
CA CYS A 87 -17.39 -14.07 -1.47
C CYS A 87 -16.17 -14.21 -0.55
N GLY A 88 -15.24 -15.10 -0.93
CA GLY A 88 -14.02 -15.40 -0.21
C GLY A 88 -14.18 -16.42 0.92
N ARG A 89 -15.39 -16.95 1.16
CA ARG A 89 -15.66 -18.07 2.07
C ARG A 89 -16.44 -19.18 1.38
N ASP A 90 -17.55 -18.82 0.74
CA ASP A 90 -18.46 -19.79 0.12
C ASP A 90 -18.24 -19.91 -1.40
N HIS A 91 -17.74 -18.85 -2.03
CA HIS A 91 -17.36 -18.82 -3.44
C HIS A 91 -16.27 -17.78 -3.70
N ASP A 92 -15.65 -17.81 -4.88
CA ASP A 92 -14.58 -16.89 -5.32
C ASP A 92 -14.93 -16.10 -6.59
N ARG A 93 -16.21 -16.05 -6.98
CA ARG A 93 -16.67 -15.32 -8.18
C ARG A 93 -16.14 -13.87 -8.27
N CYS A 94 -16.14 -13.11 -7.17
CA CYS A 94 -15.61 -11.75 -7.14
C CYS A 94 -14.08 -11.67 -7.32
N CYS A 95 -13.37 -12.78 -7.06
CA CYS A 95 -11.91 -12.86 -7.17
C CYS A 95 -11.43 -12.95 -8.63
N HIS A 96 -12.32 -13.08 -9.60
CA HIS A 96 -11.98 -13.06 -11.04
C HIS A 96 -12.25 -11.70 -11.69
N THR A 97 -12.70 -10.72 -10.92
CA THR A 97 -12.96 -9.35 -11.38
C THR A 97 -11.92 -8.40 -10.80
N PRO A 98 -11.35 -7.47 -11.60
CA PRO A 98 -10.44 -6.46 -11.08
C PRO A 98 -11.11 -5.56 -10.04
N ILE A 99 -10.44 -5.39 -8.89
CA ILE A 99 -10.94 -4.61 -7.74
C ILE A 99 -10.17 -3.30 -7.65
N ARG A 100 -10.91 -2.21 -7.47
CA ARG A 100 -10.39 -0.83 -7.35
C ARG A 100 -10.66 -0.30 -5.94
N LEU A 101 -9.64 0.15 -5.25
CA LEU A 101 -9.71 0.56 -3.85
C LEU A 101 -9.55 2.07 -3.73
N ARG A 102 -10.40 2.69 -2.90
CA ARG A 102 -10.17 4.08 -2.47
C ARG A 102 -8.95 4.15 -1.56
N MET A 103 -8.39 5.34 -1.36
CA MET A 103 -7.14 5.50 -0.61
C MET A 103 -7.22 4.94 0.82
N ILE A 104 -8.33 5.20 1.52
CA ILE A 104 -8.55 4.63 2.86
C ILE A 104 -8.54 3.10 2.86
N GLU A 105 -9.18 2.47 1.87
CA GLU A 105 -9.20 1.01 1.73
C GLU A 105 -7.80 0.46 1.46
N ALA A 106 -7.03 1.11 0.57
CA ALA A 106 -5.67 0.70 0.23
C ALA A 106 -4.73 0.70 1.45
N VAL A 107 -4.78 1.76 2.25
CA VAL A 107 -3.98 1.90 3.47
C VAL A 107 -4.46 0.94 4.55
N TYR A 108 -5.77 0.83 4.77
CA TYR A 108 -6.36 -0.11 5.72
C TYR A 108 -5.97 -1.56 5.41
N LEU A 109 -6.16 -1.98 4.15
CA LEU A 109 -5.85 -3.34 3.72
C LEU A 109 -4.36 -3.64 3.89
N THR A 110 -3.48 -2.72 3.48
CA THR A 110 -2.04 -2.89 3.66
C THR A 110 -1.66 -3.03 5.13
N HIS A 111 -2.24 -2.21 6.00
CA HIS A 111 -2.02 -2.28 7.45
C HIS A 111 -2.46 -3.64 8.01
N LYS A 112 -3.64 -4.14 7.61
CA LYS A 112 -4.12 -5.46 8.04
C LYS A 112 -3.30 -6.60 7.45
N LEU A 113 -2.83 -6.52 6.20
CA LEU A 113 -1.94 -7.52 5.61
C LEU A 113 -0.61 -7.61 6.39
N ASN A 114 -0.04 -6.47 6.77
CA ASN A 114 1.23 -6.45 7.51
C ASN A 114 1.08 -6.93 8.97
N THR A 115 -0.09 -6.75 9.58
CA THR A 115 -0.33 -7.13 10.98
C THR A 115 -0.92 -8.53 11.15
N ALA A 116 -1.69 -9.02 10.18
CA ALA A 116 -2.38 -10.31 10.27
C ALA A 116 -1.64 -11.46 9.59
N LEU A 117 -0.79 -11.20 8.59
CA LEU A 117 -0.08 -12.26 7.84
C LEU A 117 1.36 -12.44 8.32
N SER A 118 1.84 -13.69 8.27
CA SER A 118 3.26 -13.97 8.44
C SER A 118 4.06 -13.44 7.24
N SER A 119 5.37 -13.24 7.43
CA SER A 119 6.22 -12.74 6.35
C SER A 119 6.23 -13.66 5.12
N GLU A 120 6.18 -14.98 5.32
CA GLU A 120 6.15 -15.97 4.24
C GLU A 120 4.86 -15.86 3.42
N VAL A 121 3.71 -15.90 4.09
CA VAL A 121 2.39 -15.79 3.43
C VAL A 121 2.24 -14.46 2.69
N ARG A 122 2.80 -13.38 3.24
CA ARG A 122 2.80 -12.06 2.62
C ARG A 122 3.67 -12.02 1.36
N LEU A 123 4.85 -12.64 1.37
CA LEU A 123 5.69 -12.74 0.17
C LEU A 123 5.00 -13.54 -0.94
N ASP A 124 4.32 -14.62 -0.60
CA ASP A 124 3.54 -15.41 -1.56
C ASP A 124 2.35 -14.62 -2.12
N ALA A 125 1.67 -13.83 -1.28
CA ALA A 125 0.61 -12.92 -1.73
C ALA A 125 1.15 -11.84 -2.68
N ILE A 126 2.32 -11.26 -2.39
CA ILE A 126 3.00 -10.30 -3.27
C ILE A 126 3.37 -10.95 -4.61
N GLY A 127 3.91 -12.17 -4.58
CA GLY A 127 4.26 -12.92 -5.78
C GLY A 127 3.05 -13.13 -6.70
N ARG A 128 1.92 -13.53 -6.12
CA ARG A 128 0.64 -13.66 -6.84
C ARG A 128 0.14 -12.32 -7.37
N ALA A 129 0.21 -11.26 -6.56
CA ALA A 129 -0.23 -9.92 -6.95
C ALA A 129 0.53 -9.39 -8.17
N VAL A 130 1.83 -9.66 -8.25
CA VAL A 130 2.64 -9.30 -9.41
C VAL A 130 2.20 -10.05 -10.68
N GLN A 131 1.82 -11.32 -10.57
CA GLN A 131 1.32 -12.09 -11.70
C GLN A 131 -0.07 -11.62 -12.14
N SER A 132 -1.01 -11.45 -11.20
CA SER A 132 -2.34 -10.94 -11.49
C SER A 132 -2.30 -9.54 -12.10
N ALA A 133 -1.43 -8.65 -11.61
CA ALA A 133 -1.23 -7.32 -12.20
C ALA A 133 -0.75 -7.38 -13.66
N LYS A 134 0.08 -8.37 -14.02
CA LYS A 134 0.51 -8.55 -15.42
C LYS A 134 -0.65 -9.00 -16.30
N GLN A 135 -1.48 -9.92 -15.80
CA GLN A 135 -2.67 -10.42 -16.50
C GLN A 135 -3.69 -9.29 -16.71
N GLU A 136 -4.01 -8.54 -15.66
CA GLU A 136 -4.91 -7.37 -15.72
C GLU A 136 -4.42 -6.33 -16.73
N ARG A 137 -3.12 -6.01 -16.73
CA ARG A 137 -2.54 -5.05 -17.69
C ARG A 137 -2.52 -5.57 -19.11
N ALA A 138 -2.27 -6.86 -19.32
CA ALA A 138 -2.31 -7.48 -20.63
C ALA A 138 -3.73 -7.44 -21.21
N ALA A 139 -4.73 -7.78 -20.39
CA ALA A 139 -6.13 -7.67 -20.75
C ALA A 139 -6.53 -6.23 -21.06
N ALA A 140 -6.21 -5.27 -20.18
CA ALA A 140 -6.52 -3.86 -20.40
C ALA A 140 -5.94 -3.31 -21.73
N ARG A 141 -4.76 -3.79 -22.14
CA ARG A 141 -4.18 -3.43 -23.44
C ARG A 141 -4.94 -4.03 -24.62
N ALA A 142 -5.38 -5.28 -24.51
CA ALA A 142 -6.19 -5.93 -25.55
C ALA A 142 -7.58 -5.28 -25.69
N LEU A 143 -8.13 -4.75 -24.60
CA LEU A 143 -9.41 -4.03 -24.61
C LEU A 143 -9.32 -2.65 -25.25
N SER A 144 -8.16 -2.00 -25.20
CA SER A 144 -7.95 -0.75 -25.94
C SER A 144 -8.05 -0.93 -27.47
N GLU A 145 -8.06 -2.17 -27.97
CA GLU A 145 -8.24 -2.52 -29.39
C GLU A 145 -9.63 -3.11 -29.71
N THR A 146 -10.38 -3.54 -28.69
CA THR A 146 -11.69 -4.20 -28.84
C THR A 146 -12.54 -3.97 -27.60
N ASP A 147 -13.78 -3.53 -27.77
CA ASP A 147 -14.76 -3.06 -26.77
C ASP A 147 -15.23 -4.10 -25.71
N SER A 148 -14.39 -5.08 -25.33
CA SER A 148 -14.71 -6.11 -24.34
C SER A 148 -14.44 -5.67 -22.89
N CYS A 149 -15.03 -6.41 -21.95
CA CYS A 149 -14.99 -6.11 -20.53
C CYS A 149 -13.69 -6.66 -19.88
N LEU A 150 -13.12 -5.92 -18.92
CA LEU A 150 -11.95 -6.34 -18.10
C LEU A 150 -12.16 -7.66 -17.32
N SER A 151 -13.39 -8.16 -17.26
CA SER A 151 -13.75 -9.45 -16.65
C SER A 151 -13.13 -10.66 -17.37
N ASP A 152 -12.73 -10.53 -18.63
CA ASP A 152 -12.12 -11.62 -19.40
C ASP A 152 -10.61 -11.79 -19.13
N ALA A 153 -10.03 -10.97 -18.26
CA ALA A 153 -8.60 -11.00 -17.94
C ALA A 153 -8.12 -12.32 -17.32
N ASN A 154 -9.05 -13.18 -16.87
CA ASN A 154 -8.81 -14.43 -16.14
C ASN A 154 -7.81 -14.27 -14.97
N ALA A 155 -7.67 -13.04 -14.48
CA ALA A 155 -6.76 -12.70 -13.40
C ALA A 155 -7.42 -13.07 -12.08
N THR A 156 -6.75 -13.90 -11.28
CA THR A 156 -7.26 -14.30 -9.96
C THR A 156 -6.76 -13.33 -8.90
N CYS A 157 -7.63 -12.98 -7.95
CA CYS A 157 -7.29 -12.15 -6.81
C CYS A 157 -6.09 -12.74 -6.06
N PRO A 158 -5.06 -11.93 -5.75
CA PRO A 158 -3.86 -12.43 -5.07
C PRO A 158 -4.11 -12.92 -3.64
N LEU A 159 -5.26 -12.56 -3.06
CA LEU A 159 -5.67 -12.98 -1.72
C LEU A 159 -6.54 -14.25 -1.73
N SER A 160 -6.93 -14.75 -2.91
CA SER A 160 -7.63 -16.04 -3.04
C SER A 160 -6.62 -17.20 -3.07
N VAL A 161 -6.73 -18.11 -2.11
CA VAL A 161 -6.01 -19.39 -2.07
C VAL A 161 -7.07 -20.50 -2.06
N GLN A 162 -7.05 -21.38 -3.06
CA GLN A 162 -7.98 -22.52 -3.13
C GLN A 162 -9.46 -22.10 -3.01
N GLY A 163 -9.83 -20.95 -3.59
CA GLY A 163 -11.20 -20.41 -3.54
C GLY A 163 -11.57 -19.69 -2.23
N VAL A 164 -10.62 -19.54 -1.29
CA VAL A 164 -10.83 -18.90 0.01
C VAL A 164 -9.94 -17.67 0.15
N CYS A 165 -10.50 -16.57 0.68
CA CYS A 165 -9.75 -15.35 0.93
C CYS A 165 -8.93 -15.47 2.22
N ILE A 166 -7.60 -15.32 2.11
CA ILE A 166 -6.68 -15.39 3.27
C ILE A 166 -6.86 -14.26 4.28
N VAL A 167 -7.53 -13.16 3.88
CA VAL A 167 -7.86 -12.01 4.74
C VAL A 167 -9.35 -11.71 4.71
N PHE A 168 -10.17 -12.76 4.78
CA PHE A 168 -11.64 -12.64 4.75
C PHE A 168 -12.22 -11.54 5.65
N PRO A 169 -11.81 -11.36 6.93
CA PRO A 169 -12.38 -10.32 7.80
C PRO A 169 -12.09 -8.89 7.32
N TYR A 170 -11.02 -8.71 6.55
CA TYR A 170 -10.51 -7.42 6.08
C TYR A 170 -10.73 -7.21 4.58
N ARG A 171 -11.63 -7.99 3.98
CA ARG A 171 -11.97 -7.89 2.55
C ARG A 171 -12.49 -6.47 2.21
N PRO A 172 -12.15 -5.93 1.02
CA PRO A 172 -12.66 -4.65 0.53
C PRO A 172 -14.18 -4.57 0.43
N LEU A 173 -14.73 -3.35 0.38
CA LEU A 173 -16.18 -3.14 0.29
C LEU A 173 -16.78 -3.69 -1.01
N GLN A 174 -16.02 -3.66 -2.11
CA GLN A 174 -16.41 -4.31 -3.38
C GLN A 174 -16.60 -5.82 -3.22
N CYS A 175 -15.80 -6.49 -2.40
CA CYS A 175 -15.98 -7.92 -2.13
C CYS A 175 -17.18 -8.21 -1.23
N ARG A 176 -17.58 -7.26 -0.36
CA ARG A 176 -18.71 -7.40 0.57
C ARG A 176 -20.04 -7.17 -0.10
N THR A 177 -20.08 -6.24 -1.04
CA THR A 177 -21.28 -5.89 -1.83
C THR A 177 -21.47 -6.80 -3.04
N PHE A 178 -20.49 -7.65 -3.36
CA PHE A 178 -20.59 -8.56 -4.48
C PHE A 178 -21.75 -9.55 -4.32
N GLY A 179 -22.65 -9.57 -5.30
CA GLY A 179 -23.82 -10.43 -5.31
C GLY A 179 -25.09 -9.76 -4.79
N LEU A 180 -25.01 -8.53 -4.27
CA LEU A 180 -26.20 -7.71 -4.01
C LEU A 180 -26.95 -7.46 -5.32
N ASP A 181 -28.25 -7.27 -5.21
CA ASP A 181 -29.07 -6.80 -6.32
C ASP A 181 -28.49 -5.49 -6.90
N ALA A 182 -28.59 -5.31 -8.21
CA ALA A 182 -27.96 -4.19 -8.91
C ALA A 182 -28.47 -2.83 -8.40
N ASP A 183 -29.78 -2.69 -8.16
CA ASP A 183 -30.38 -1.44 -7.70
C ASP A 183 -29.95 -1.14 -6.26
N THR A 184 -29.96 -2.18 -5.41
CA THR A 184 -29.53 -2.06 -4.01
C THR A 184 -28.03 -1.74 -3.91
N SER A 185 -27.21 -2.37 -4.74
CA SER A 185 -25.77 -2.13 -4.79
C SER A 185 -25.50 -0.69 -5.22
N LEU A 186 -26.12 -0.22 -6.29
CA LEU A 186 -25.96 1.15 -6.79
C LEU A 186 -26.38 2.19 -5.74
N ASP A 187 -27.56 2.02 -5.12
CA ASP A 187 -28.04 2.95 -4.09
C ASP A 187 -27.07 3.01 -2.90
N VAL A 188 -26.59 1.87 -2.41
CA VAL A 188 -25.64 1.82 -1.29
C VAL A 188 -24.29 2.45 -1.67
N TRP A 189 -23.81 2.21 -2.89
CA TRP A 189 -22.56 2.79 -3.35
C TRP A 189 -22.65 4.32 -3.46
N ASP A 190 -23.69 4.84 -4.10
CA ASP A 190 -23.83 6.28 -4.36
C ASP A 190 -24.22 7.07 -3.10
N SER A 191 -25.13 6.53 -2.28
CA SER A 191 -25.66 7.26 -1.12
C SER A 191 -24.82 7.12 0.15
N VAL A 192 -24.10 6.00 0.31
CA VAL A 192 -23.38 5.69 1.55
C VAL A 192 -21.88 5.51 1.33
N LEU A 193 -21.47 4.61 0.44
CA LEU A 193 -20.07 4.19 0.37
C LEU A 193 -19.16 5.24 -0.23
N VAL A 194 -19.47 5.75 -1.43
CA VAL A 194 -18.64 6.74 -2.13
C VAL A 194 -18.44 8.00 -1.27
N PRO A 195 -19.50 8.64 -0.72
CA PRO A 195 -19.31 9.83 0.11
C PRO A 195 -18.47 9.57 1.37
N ALA A 196 -18.68 8.42 2.03
CA ALA A 196 -17.94 8.06 3.23
C ALA A 196 -16.46 7.76 2.94
N LEU A 197 -16.20 7.02 1.86
CA LEU A 197 -14.84 6.68 1.43
C LEU A 197 -14.05 7.91 0.97
N ASP A 198 -14.71 8.85 0.30
CA ASP A 198 -14.08 10.09 -0.14
C ASP A 198 -13.72 10.98 1.04
N ARG A 199 -14.66 11.15 1.98
CA ARG A 199 -14.38 11.87 3.22
C ARG A 199 -13.19 11.26 3.96
N LEU A 200 -13.19 9.94 4.21
CA LEU A 200 -12.10 9.26 4.93
C LEU A 200 -10.77 9.32 4.17
N SER A 201 -10.81 9.23 2.83
CA SER A 201 -9.61 9.33 2.00
C SER A 201 -9.02 10.75 2.02
N LEU A 202 -9.85 11.78 2.02
CA LEU A 202 -9.42 13.17 2.14
C LEU A 202 -8.85 13.49 3.54
N GLU A 203 -9.47 12.97 4.60
CA GLU A 203 -8.95 13.09 5.97
C GLU A 203 -7.60 12.38 6.11
N LEU A 204 -7.47 11.18 5.55
CA LEU A 204 -6.22 10.41 5.50
C LEU A 204 -5.13 11.16 4.71
N TRP A 205 -5.49 11.73 3.57
CA TRP A 205 -4.58 12.57 2.78
C TRP A 205 -4.09 13.76 3.58
N MET A 206 -5.00 14.51 4.22
CA MET A 206 -4.65 15.65 5.06
C MET A 206 -3.72 15.25 6.20
N ALA A 207 -3.93 14.06 6.78
CA ALA A 207 -3.08 13.55 7.85
C ALA A 207 -1.65 13.25 7.37
N PHE A 208 -1.47 12.66 6.19
CA PHE A 208 -0.16 12.34 5.62
C PHE A 208 0.54 13.54 4.96
N ALA A 209 -0.16 14.24 4.07
CA ALA A 209 0.38 15.32 3.26
C ALA A 209 0.38 16.68 3.98
N GLY A 210 -0.38 16.82 5.08
CA GLY A 210 -0.51 18.07 5.82
C GLY A 210 -1.20 19.20 5.07
N THR A 211 -1.77 18.91 3.90
CA THR A 211 -2.44 19.85 3.00
C THR A 211 -3.72 19.23 2.44
N MET A 212 -4.71 20.06 2.08
CA MET A 212 -5.92 19.57 1.44
C MET A 212 -5.61 19.10 0.02
N ALA A 213 -6.21 17.98 -0.38
CA ALA A 213 -6.16 17.53 -1.77
C ALA A 213 -6.85 18.56 -2.67
N ARG A 214 -6.20 18.92 -3.78
CA ARG A 214 -6.73 19.88 -4.76
C ARG A 214 -7.49 19.20 -5.91
N ALA A 215 -7.35 17.88 -6.02
CA ALA A 215 -7.96 17.04 -7.04
C ALA A 215 -8.48 15.76 -6.39
N ASP A 216 -9.34 15.04 -7.11
CA ASP A 216 -9.84 13.74 -6.69
C ASP A 216 -8.68 12.77 -6.49
N LEU A 217 -8.71 12.05 -5.37
CA LEU A 217 -7.70 11.06 -5.06
C LEU A 217 -7.89 9.84 -5.97
N PRO A 218 -6.81 9.27 -6.54
CA PRO A 218 -6.95 8.17 -7.47
C PRO A 218 -7.33 6.88 -6.73
N ASP A 219 -8.03 6.01 -7.45
CA ASP A 219 -8.24 4.63 -7.04
C ASP A 219 -6.99 3.77 -7.31
N PHE A 220 -6.78 2.78 -6.45
CA PHE A 220 -5.66 1.85 -6.54
C PHE A 220 -6.14 0.45 -6.92
N ALA A 221 -5.45 -0.23 -7.83
CA ALA A 221 -5.73 -1.63 -8.11
C ALA A 221 -5.38 -2.49 -6.88
N LEU A 222 -6.22 -3.46 -6.53
CA LEU A 222 -5.96 -4.40 -5.43
C LEU A 222 -4.58 -5.08 -5.58
N THR A 223 -4.22 -5.42 -6.81
CA THR A 223 -2.92 -6.04 -7.13
C THR A 223 -1.73 -5.11 -6.84
N ASP A 224 -1.87 -3.80 -7.05
CA ASP A 224 -0.86 -2.80 -6.69
C ASP A 224 -0.84 -2.51 -5.19
N VAL A 225 -1.97 -2.63 -4.49
CA VAL A 225 -2.05 -2.52 -3.03
C VAL A 225 -1.34 -3.69 -2.34
N VAL A 226 -1.68 -4.93 -2.71
CA VAL A 226 -1.07 -6.14 -2.12
C VAL A 226 0.43 -6.22 -2.42
N SER A 227 0.87 -5.79 -3.61
CA SER A 227 2.29 -5.76 -3.96
C SER A 227 3.07 -4.56 -3.36
N GLY A 228 2.38 -3.60 -2.75
CA GLY A 228 2.97 -2.38 -2.20
C GLY A 228 3.35 -1.32 -3.25
N LYS A 229 3.06 -1.54 -4.54
CA LYS A 229 3.34 -0.56 -5.61
C LYS A 229 2.54 0.73 -5.47
N TYR A 230 1.37 0.66 -4.85
CA TYR A 230 0.53 1.84 -4.60
C TYR A 230 1.27 2.91 -3.76
N VAL A 231 2.20 2.50 -2.90
CA VAL A 231 3.02 3.41 -2.07
C VAL A 231 3.80 4.37 -2.95
N GLN A 232 4.35 3.89 -4.07
CA GLN A 232 5.06 4.75 -5.02
C GLN A 232 4.12 5.80 -5.62
N ALA A 233 2.92 5.40 -6.06
CA ALA A 233 1.92 6.32 -6.60
C ALA A 233 1.50 7.35 -5.55
N PHE A 234 1.32 6.92 -4.30
CA PHE A 234 1.01 7.81 -3.17
C PHE A 234 2.10 8.87 -2.95
N PHE A 235 3.38 8.48 -2.93
CA PHE A 235 4.48 9.44 -2.79
C PHE A 235 4.58 10.41 -3.96
N HIS A 236 4.35 9.96 -5.19
CA HIS A 236 4.34 10.86 -6.34
C HIS A 236 3.26 11.94 -6.21
N LEU A 237 2.04 11.57 -5.79
CA LEU A 237 0.97 12.53 -5.55
C LEU A 237 1.37 13.56 -4.48
N MET A 238 2.01 13.13 -3.39
CA MET A 238 2.44 14.05 -2.33
C MET A 238 3.50 15.03 -2.83
N LEU A 239 4.46 14.56 -3.63
CA LEU A 239 5.49 15.43 -4.22
C LEU A 239 4.88 16.45 -5.20
N GLU A 240 3.91 16.05 -6.01
CA GLU A 240 3.19 16.96 -6.91
C GLU A 240 2.39 18.00 -6.13
N ALA A 241 1.76 17.61 -5.02
CA ALA A 241 1.03 18.51 -4.14
C ALA A 241 1.95 19.52 -3.43
N GLU A 242 3.13 19.09 -2.95
CA GLU A 242 4.15 19.98 -2.38
C GLU A 242 4.65 20.99 -3.43
N ALA A 243 5.01 20.53 -4.63
CA ALA A 243 5.47 21.40 -5.72
C ALA A 243 4.40 22.42 -6.16
N ALA A 244 3.12 22.04 -6.14
CA ALA A 244 2.01 22.94 -6.41
C ALA A 244 1.73 23.94 -5.26
N ALA A 245 2.24 23.68 -4.05
CA ALA A 245 2.15 24.59 -2.92
C ALA A 245 3.29 25.62 -2.88
N GLU A 246 4.50 25.26 -3.33
CA GLU A 246 5.69 26.14 -3.34
C GLU A 246 5.70 27.16 -4.50
N ASN A 247 5.01 26.89 -5.60
CA ASN A 247 4.90 27.81 -6.75
C ASN A 247 3.85 28.92 -6.56
N LYS A 248 3.45 29.22 -5.32
CA LYS A 248 2.41 30.21 -4.97
C LYS A 248 2.90 31.11 -3.84
#